data_AF-A0A0C9XQY6-F1
#
_entry.id   AF-A0A0C9XQY6-F1
#
_cell.length_a   1.000
_cell.length_b   1.000
_cell.length_c   1.000
_cell.angle_alpha   90.00
_cell.angle_beta   90.00
_cell.angle_gamma   90.00
#
_symmetry.space_group_name_H-M   'P 1'
#
loop_
_entity.id
_entity.type
_entity.pdbx_description
1 polymer ?
#
loop_
_entity_poly.entity_id
_entity_poly.type
_entity_poly.pdbx_seq_one_letter_code
_entity_poly.pdbx_strand_id
1 'polypeptide(L)'
;VTGLSIRHVARRFISNLAVIRYFCKILFIFSSSPFYSTFVRLPAADDVQRKIMGNSRFYLYFKDAIGAIDGSHIRAAPVVEDCPAYRNHK
;
A
#
# COMPACT_ATOMS: atom_id res chain seq x y z
N VAL A 1 14.63 -36.47 1.50
CA VAL A 1 15.54 -35.59 2.27
C VAL A 1 16.38 -34.81 1.27
N THR A 2 16.19 -33.50 1.14
CA THR A 2 16.93 -32.68 0.16
C THR A 2 18.39 -32.53 0.62
N GLY A 3 19.34 -32.98 -0.19
CA GLY A 3 20.79 -33.01 0.13
C GLY A 3 21.48 -31.64 0.14
N LEU A 4 20.82 -30.58 0.61
CA LEU A 4 21.39 -29.24 0.69
C LEU A 4 22.03 -29.01 2.06
N SER A 5 23.22 -28.42 2.10
CA SER A 5 23.88 -28.12 3.36
C SER A 5 23.14 -27.02 4.12
N ILE A 6 23.12 -27.12 5.46
CA ILE A 6 22.54 -26.12 6.38
C ILE A 6 23.02 -24.70 6.05
N ARG A 7 24.27 -24.55 5.56
CA ARG A 7 24.84 -23.27 5.15
C ARG A 7 24.16 -22.67 3.90
N HIS A 8 23.74 -23.50 2.94
CA HIS A 8 23.01 -23.05 1.76
C HIS A 8 21.59 -22.59 2.10
N VAL A 9 20.90 -23.33 2.97
CA VAL A 9 19.56 -22.95 3.44
C VAL A 9 19.64 -21.67 4.27
N ALA A 10 20.58 -21.58 5.23
CA ALA A 10 20.76 -20.40 6.08
C ALA A 10 21.14 -19.13 5.29
N ARG A 11 21.97 -19.24 4.24
CA ARG A 11 22.38 -18.10 3.40
C ARG A 11 21.18 -17.42 2.72
N ARG A 12 20.14 -18.18 2.35
CA ARG A 12 18.88 -17.67 1.79
C ARG A 12 18.08 -16.83 2.81
N PHE A 13 18.14 -17.18 4.09
CA PHE A 13 17.42 -16.47 5.16
C PHE A 13 18.22 -15.28 5.73
N ILE A 14 19.54 -15.37 5.78
CA ILE A 14 20.41 -14.28 6.27
C ILE A 14 20.43 -13.09 5.30
N SER A 15 20.38 -13.34 3.98
CA SER A 15 20.18 -12.27 2.98
C SER A 15 18.83 -11.58 3.15
N ASN A 16 17.80 -12.33 3.53
CA ASN A 16 16.45 -11.79 3.75
C ASN A 16 16.36 -10.92 5.00
N LEU A 17 17.11 -11.22 6.08
CA LEU A 17 17.04 -10.41 7.29
C LEU A 17 17.51 -8.97 7.08
N ALA A 18 18.60 -8.77 6.32
CA ALA A 18 19.08 -7.43 5.99
C ALA A 18 18.05 -6.68 5.11
N VAL A 19 17.54 -7.34 4.06
CA VAL A 19 16.53 -6.77 3.17
C VAL A 19 15.26 -6.40 3.93
N ILE A 20 14.76 -7.27 4.80
CA ILE A 20 13.59 -7.02 5.66
C ILE A 20 13.87 -5.83 6.60
N ARG A 21 15.04 -5.78 7.24
CA ARG A 21 15.40 -4.66 8.13
C ARG A 21 15.43 -3.33 7.41
N TYR A 22 16.02 -3.25 6.23
CA TYR A 22 16.02 -2.02 5.43
C TYR A 22 14.64 -1.68 4.89
N PHE A 23 13.89 -2.68 4.43
CA PHE A 23 12.50 -2.50 4.01
C PHE A 23 11.65 -1.90 5.13
N CYS A 24 11.70 -2.45 6.35
CA CYS A 24 10.95 -1.91 7.49
C CYS A 24 11.37 -0.47 7.84
N LYS A 25 12.67 -0.15 7.78
CA LYS A 25 13.16 1.21 8.01
C LYS A 25 12.62 2.19 6.98
N ILE A 26 12.69 1.84 5.70
CA ILE A 26 12.21 2.66 4.60
C ILE A 26 10.69 2.84 4.68
N LEU A 27 9.96 1.75 4.96
CA LEU A 27 8.52 1.79 5.17
C LEU A 27 8.15 2.77 6.28
N PHE A 28 8.82 2.69 7.44
CA PHE A 28 8.58 3.59 8.56
C PHE A 28 8.87 5.06 8.22
N ILE A 29 9.96 5.33 7.50
CA ILE A 29 10.30 6.70 7.04
C ILE A 29 9.19 7.25 6.14
N PHE A 30 8.70 6.46 5.18
CA PHE A 30 7.68 6.91 4.25
C PHE A 30 6.27 6.98 4.84
N SER A 31 5.97 6.16 5.85
CA SER A 31 4.66 6.14 6.52
C SER A 31 4.56 7.12 7.69
N SER A 32 5.65 7.79 8.07
CA SER A 32 5.68 8.72 9.20
C SER A 32 5.64 10.17 8.74
N SER A 33 5.16 11.03 9.64
CA SER A 33 5.32 12.47 9.51
C SER A 33 6.80 12.85 9.67
N PRO A 34 7.33 13.82 8.89
CA PRO A 34 6.60 14.69 7.96
C PRO A 34 6.50 14.14 6.53
N PHE A 35 7.16 13.03 6.20
CA PHE A 35 7.25 12.55 4.82
C PHE A 35 5.87 12.25 4.24
N TYR A 36 5.09 11.41 4.93
CA TYR A 36 3.76 11.02 4.46
C TYR A 36 2.86 12.25 4.27
N SER A 37 2.77 13.10 5.28
CA SER A 37 1.91 14.31 5.24
C SER A 37 2.34 15.36 4.23
N THR A 38 3.63 15.39 3.84
CA THR A 38 4.15 16.39 2.89
C THR A 38 4.00 15.92 1.44
N PHE A 39 4.25 14.64 1.18
CA PHE A 39 4.37 14.13 -0.19
C PHE A 39 3.18 13.28 -0.64
N VAL A 40 2.41 12.70 0.28
CA VAL A 40 1.22 11.91 -0.06
C VAL A 40 -0.02 12.80 0.06
N ARG A 41 -0.74 12.95 -1.05
CA ARG A 41 -2.04 13.63 -1.08
C ARG A 41 -3.08 12.61 -1.52
N LEU A 42 -4.09 12.41 -0.69
CA LEU A 42 -5.21 11.53 -1.05
C LEU A 42 -6.06 12.22 -2.14
N PRO A 43 -6.47 11.48 -3.19
CA PRO A 43 -7.43 11.99 -4.16
C PRO A 43 -8.78 12.23 -3.47
N ALA A 44 -9.52 13.22 -3.96
CA ALA A 44 -10.91 13.41 -3.55
C ALA A 44 -11.75 12.19 -4.01
N ALA A 45 -12.87 11.93 -3.33
CA ALA A 45 -13.72 10.76 -3.62
C ALA A 45 -14.25 10.73 -5.06
N ASP A 46 -14.30 11.88 -5.72
CA ASP A 46 -14.76 12.12 -7.09
C ASP A 46 -13.62 12.27 -8.12
N ASP A 47 -12.35 12.19 -7.70
CA ASP A 47 -11.18 12.42 -8.57
C ASP A 47 -10.78 11.18 -9.39
N VAL A 48 -11.75 10.59 -10.11
CA VAL A 48 -11.49 9.47 -11.02
C VAL A 48 -10.85 10.02 -12.29
N GLN A 49 -9.66 9.50 -12.64
CA GLN A 49 -8.96 9.93 -13.85
C GLN A 49 -9.83 9.75 -15.10
N ARG A 50 -9.87 10.76 -15.96
CA ARG A 50 -10.65 10.75 -17.23
C ARG A 50 -10.38 9.52 -18.11
N LYS A 51 -9.17 8.98 -18.07
CA LYS A 51 -8.78 7.77 -18.80
C LYS A 51 -9.53 6.51 -18.33
N ILE A 52 -9.91 6.48 -17.05
CA ILE A 52 -10.75 5.43 -16.47
C ILE A 52 -12.21 5.69 -16.81
N MET A 53 -12.69 6.92 -16.59
CA MET A 53 -14.09 7.30 -16.89
C MET A 53 -14.48 7.10 -18.35
N GLY A 54 -13.59 7.45 -19.28
CA GLY A 54 -13.85 7.35 -20.72
C GLY A 54 -13.72 5.94 -21.30
N ASN A 55 -13.29 4.96 -20.51
CA ASN A 55 -13.10 3.58 -20.96
C ASN A 55 -14.08 2.66 -20.24
N SER A 56 -15.12 2.19 -20.94
CA SER A 56 -16.16 1.32 -20.38
C SER A 56 -15.61 0.03 -19.76
N ARG A 57 -14.50 -0.50 -20.28
CA ARG A 57 -13.82 -1.67 -19.70
C ARG A 57 -13.18 -1.33 -18.35
N PHE A 58 -12.49 -0.19 -18.23
CA PHE A 58 -11.84 0.19 -16.97
C PHE A 58 -12.82 0.75 -15.95
N TYR A 59 -13.79 1.56 -16.38
CA TYR A 59 -14.78 2.14 -15.49
C TYR A 59 -15.55 1.08 -14.70
N LEU A 60 -15.93 -0.04 -15.33
CA LEU A 60 -16.64 -1.11 -14.64
C LEU A 60 -15.88 -1.66 -13.42
N TYR A 61 -14.55 -1.75 -13.51
CA TYR A 61 -13.70 -2.30 -12.44
C TYR A 61 -13.19 -1.23 -11.47
N PHE A 62 -12.97 0.00 -11.94
CA PHE A 62 -12.27 1.03 -11.19
C PHE A 62 -13.14 2.22 -10.76
N LYS A 63 -14.44 2.24 -11.08
CA LYS A 63 -15.36 3.32 -10.66
C LYS A 63 -15.36 3.54 -9.14
N ASP A 64 -15.13 2.49 -8.35
CA ASP A 64 -15.12 2.53 -6.89
C ASP A 64 -13.68 2.39 -6.32
N ALA A 65 -12.65 2.37 -7.16
CA ALA A 65 -11.27 2.07 -6.74
C ALA A 65 -10.64 3.16 -5.87
N ILE A 66 -11.15 4.39 -5.92
CA ILE A 66 -10.69 5.49 -5.04
C ILE A 66 -11.06 5.22 -3.59
N GLY A 67 -12.19 4.55 -3.35
CA GLY A 67 -12.62 4.12 -2.00
C GLY A 67 -12.02 2.78 -1.57
N ALA A 68 -11.47 1.98 -2.50
CA ALA A 68 -10.88 0.67 -2.22
C ALA A 68 -9.49 0.74 -1.56
N ILE A 69 -9.22 1.77 -0.76
CA ILE A 69 -8.04 1.82 0.13
C ILE A 69 -8.14 0.74 1.23
N ASP A 70 -9.32 0.13 1.42
CA ASP A 70 -9.58 -0.98 2.34
C ASP A 70 -8.74 -2.25 2.05
N GLY A 71 -8.07 -2.34 0.89
CA GLY A 71 -7.11 -3.40 0.58
C GLY A 71 -5.68 -3.15 1.11
N SER A 72 -5.38 -1.94 1.60
CA SER A 72 -4.08 -1.68 2.23
C SER A 72 -4.10 -2.24 3.65
N HIS A 73 -3.24 -3.21 3.96
CA HIS A 73 -3.02 -3.71 5.33
C HIS A 73 -2.40 -2.65 6.27
N ILE A 74 -2.40 -1.38 5.89
CA ILE A 74 -1.99 -0.27 6.72
C ILE A 74 -3.24 0.11 7.52
N ARG A 75 -3.19 -0.06 8.86
CA ARG A 75 -4.23 0.50 9.73
C ARG A 75 -4.26 2.01 9.51
N ALA A 76 -5.23 2.47 8.75
CA ALA A 76 -5.54 3.87 8.68
C ALA A 76 -6.54 4.19 9.78
N ALA A 77 -6.08 4.92 10.78
CA ALA A 77 -6.96 5.78 11.58
C ALA A 77 -6.80 7.18 10.98
N PRO A 78 -7.43 7.48 9.83
CA PRO A 78 -7.37 8.81 9.25
C PRO A 78 -7.93 9.83 10.25
N VAL A 79 -7.46 11.06 10.15
CA VAL A 79 -8.08 12.19 10.85
C VAL A 79 -9.50 12.41 10.31
N VAL A 80 -10.35 13.10 11.07
CA VAL A 80 -11.80 13.21 10.79
C VAL A 80 -12.10 13.74 9.39
N GLU A 81 -11.23 14.61 8.88
CA GLU A 81 -11.33 15.25 7.57
C GLU A 81 -11.18 14.24 6.42
N ASP A 82 -10.36 13.20 6.61
CA ASP A 82 -10.05 12.17 5.60
C ASP A 82 -10.91 10.91 5.76
N CYS A 83 -11.67 10.78 6.86
CA CYS A 83 -12.62 9.70 7.10
C CYS A 83 -13.62 9.47 5.95
N PRO A 84 -14.17 10.49 5.25
CA PRO A 84 -15.15 10.27 4.18
C PRO A 84 -14.61 9.49 2.97
N ALA A 85 -13.29 9.50 2.76
CA ALA A 85 -12.61 8.75 1.70
C ALA A 85 -12.32 7.29 2.11
N TYR A 86 -12.17 7.04 3.42
CA TYR A 86 -12.06 5.72 4.01
C TYR A 86 -13.44 5.12 4.27
N ARG A 87 -14.14 4.74 3.19
CA ARG A 87 -15.41 4.02 3.31
C ARG A 87 -15.12 2.53 3.33
N ASN A 88 -15.47 1.87 4.43
CA ASN A 88 -15.52 0.43 4.48
C ASN A 88 -16.77 -0.03 3.73
N HIS A 89 -16.60 -0.50 2.49
CA HIS A 89 -17.67 -1.09 1.71
C HIS A 89 -17.84 -2.54 2.20
N LYS A 90 -18.68 -2.74 3.22
CA LYS A 90 -19.17 -4.07 3.63
C LYS A 90 -20.11 -4.66 2.58
#